data_AF-A0A9P6B559-F1
#
_entry.id   AF-A0A9P6B559-F1
#
_cell.length_a   1.000
_cell.length_b   1.000
_cell.length_c   1.000
_cell.angle_alpha   90.00
_cell.angle_beta   90.00
_cell.angle_gamma   90.00
#
_symmetry.space_group_name_H-M   'P 1'
#
loop_
_entity.id
_entity.type
_entity.pdbx_description
1 polymer ?
#
loop_
_entity_poly.entity_id
_entity_poly.type
_entity_poly.pdbx_seq_one_letter_code
_entity_poly.pdbx_strand_id
1 'polypeptide(L)'
;MSSPILSSSPVARIDEEELPFKLPPGPRSTDKPSWSYAALIGQAILASPQKKLSLNQIYIYISLAYPYYKRDAAGWRNSIRHNLSLNGSFVKMQREAGEKGKGSLWGIKEEDLECFQDGNF
;
A
#
# COMPACT_ATOMS: atom_id res chain seq x y z
N MET A 1 4.24 8.37 38.02
CA MET A 1 3.56 9.53 37.46
C MET A 1 4.41 10.04 36.31
N SER A 2 3.92 9.96 35.07
CA SER A 2 4.25 10.83 33.93
C SER A 2 3.67 10.24 32.65
N SER A 3 2.45 10.67 32.35
CA SER A 3 1.98 10.93 30.97
C SER A 3 1.54 12.41 30.99
N PRO A 4 1.30 13.12 29.86
CA PRO A 4 1.25 12.67 28.46
C PRO A 4 1.89 13.65 27.44
N ILE A 5 1.99 13.28 26.16
CA ILE A 5 1.86 14.26 25.06
C ILE A 5 0.82 13.76 24.07
N LEU A 6 -0.29 14.50 24.05
CA LEU A 6 -1.38 14.39 23.09
C LEU A 6 -0.89 14.99 21.76
N SER A 7 -0.60 14.16 20.76
CA SER A 7 -0.38 14.67 19.40
C SER A 7 -1.74 14.90 18.74
N SER A 8 -2.14 16.17 18.67
CA SER A 8 -3.32 16.65 17.96
C SER A 8 -2.97 16.86 16.49
N SER A 9 -3.33 15.90 15.64
CA SER A 9 -3.45 16.11 14.20
C SER A 9 -4.73 15.41 13.71
N PRO A 10 -5.60 16.07 12.93
CA PRO A 10 -6.89 15.54 12.49
C PRO A 10 -6.74 14.60 11.29
N VAL A 11 -5.65 13.84 11.22
CA VAL A 11 -5.57 12.69 10.32
C VAL A 11 -6.29 11.58 11.07
N ALA A 12 -7.49 11.22 10.62
CA ALA A 12 -8.29 10.12 11.16
C ALA A 12 -7.37 9.02 11.68
N ARG A 13 -7.45 8.73 12.99
CA ARG A 13 -6.63 7.74 13.68
C ARG A 13 -6.79 6.41 12.97
N ILE A 14 -5.92 6.15 12.01
CA ILE A 14 -5.68 4.80 11.53
C ILE A 14 -4.70 4.28 12.55
N ASP A 15 -5.22 3.55 13.52
CA ASP A 15 -4.37 2.89 14.50
C ASP A 15 -3.44 1.97 13.71
N GLU A 16 -2.14 2.30 13.70
CA GLU A 16 -1.14 1.58 12.89
C GLU A 16 -1.09 0.08 13.23
N GLU A 17 -1.61 -0.27 14.42
CA GLU A 17 -1.72 -1.62 14.97
C GLU A 17 -2.83 -2.48 14.33
N GLU A 18 -3.81 -1.86 13.65
CA GLU A 18 -4.90 -2.57 12.94
C GLU A 18 -4.74 -2.55 11.40
N LEU A 19 -3.61 -2.06 10.91
CA LEU A 19 -3.35 -2.03 9.47
C LEU A 19 -3.16 -3.44 8.89
N PRO A 20 -3.70 -3.73 7.70
CA PRO A 20 -3.54 -5.03 7.02
C PRO A 20 -2.13 -5.21 6.40
N PHE A 21 -1.19 -4.33 6.73
CA PHE A 21 0.18 -4.26 6.21
C PHE A 21 1.12 -3.56 7.19
N LYS A 22 2.42 -3.80 7.05
CA LYS A 22 3.48 -3.13 7.84
C LYS A 22 4.08 -1.95 7.06
N LEU A 23 4.22 -0.80 7.69
CA LEU A 23 4.88 0.36 7.08
C LEU A 23 6.42 0.23 7.12
N PRO A 24 7.15 0.85 6.18
CA PRO A 24 8.61 0.87 6.23
C PRO A 24 9.11 1.63 7.47
N PRO A 25 10.23 1.20 8.08
CA PRO A 25 10.79 1.85 9.27
C PRO A 25 11.45 3.19 8.91
N GLY A 26 11.48 4.10 9.89
CA GLY A 26 12.23 5.35 9.80
C GLY A 26 11.42 6.59 9.37
N PRO A 27 12.09 7.74 9.24
CA PRO A 27 11.45 8.98 8.83
C PRO A 27 10.97 8.89 7.38
N ARG A 28 9.74 9.33 7.13
CA ARG A 28 9.11 9.25 5.82
C ARG A 28 9.37 10.55 5.06
N SER A 29 10.18 10.49 4.00
CA SER A 29 10.48 11.66 3.17
C SER A 29 9.21 12.16 2.47
N THR A 30 9.07 13.48 2.37
CA THR A 30 8.02 14.14 1.58
C THR A 30 8.39 14.32 0.11
N ASP A 31 9.62 14.00 -0.25
CA ASP A 31 10.11 14.08 -1.63
C ASP A 31 9.53 12.96 -2.49
N LYS A 32 9.49 13.19 -3.80
CA LYS A 32 9.06 12.17 -4.75
C LYS A 32 10.03 10.99 -4.69
N PRO A 33 9.58 9.77 -4.35
CA PRO A 33 10.46 8.61 -4.36
C PRO A 33 10.86 8.26 -5.80
N SER A 34 12.05 7.68 -5.96
CA SER A 34 12.57 7.20 -7.27
C SER A 34 11.95 5.86 -7.73
N TRP A 35 10.88 5.42 -7.07
CA TRP A 35 10.22 4.14 -7.35
C TRP A 35 9.19 4.27 -8.48
N SER A 36 9.13 3.24 -9.33
CA SER A 36 8.05 3.09 -10.31
C SER A 36 6.70 2.82 -9.63
N TYR A 37 5.59 3.06 -10.31
CA TYR A 37 4.27 2.70 -9.75
C TYR A 37 4.12 1.20 -9.53
N ALA A 38 4.75 0.36 -10.36
CA ALA A 38 4.80 -1.09 -10.15
C ALA A 38 5.56 -1.43 -8.86
N ALA A 39 6.73 -0.82 -8.63
CA ALA A 39 7.49 -0.97 -7.40
C ALA A 39 6.66 -0.60 -6.16
N LEU A 40 5.97 0.55 -6.20
CA LEU A 40 5.12 1.02 -5.10
C LEU A 40 3.96 0.06 -4.79
N ILE A 41 3.33 -0.52 -5.82
CA ILE A 41 2.28 -1.54 -5.64
C ILE A 41 2.88 -2.81 -5.04
N GLY A 42 4.03 -3.24 -5.56
CA GLY A 42 4.74 -4.43 -5.08
C GLY A 42 5.07 -4.34 -3.59
N GLN A 43 5.67 -3.24 -3.17
CA GLN A 43 5.97 -2.98 -1.76
C GLN A 43 4.71 -3.01 -0.88
N ALA A 44 3.60 -2.40 -1.34
CA ALA A 44 2.34 -2.42 -0.61
C ALA A 44 1.81 -3.85 -0.41
N ILE A 45 1.77 -4.64 -1.48
CA ILE A 45 1.27 -6.02 -1.43
C ILE A 45 2.18 -6.90 -0.57
N LEU A 46 3.50 -6.78 -0.72
CA LEU A 46 4.47 -7.56 0.05
C LEU A 46 4.49 -7.18 1.54
N ALA A 47 4.09 -5.96 1.88
CA ALA A 47 3.94 -5.51 3.26
C ALA A 47 2.74 -6.15 3.99
N SER A 48 1.79 -6.73 3.26
CA SER A 48 0.69 -7.51 3.84
C SER A 48 1.14 -8.94 4.16
N PRO A 49 0.81 -9.49 5.35
CA PRO A 49 1.08 -10.89 5.66
C PRO A 49 0.40 -11.85 4.68
N GLN A 50 -0.78 -11.48 4.17
CA GLN A 50 -1.55 -12.30 3.22
C GLN A 50 -1.10 -12.10 1.77
N LYS A 51 -0.11 -11.23 1.51
CA LYS A 51 0.39 -10.92 0.16
C LYS A 51 -0.72 -10.54 -0.83
N LYS A 52 -1.78 -9.93 -0.30
CA LYS A 52 -2.92 -9.45 -1.08
C LYS A 52 -3.52 -8.21 -0.42
N LEU A 53 -3.85 -7.19 -1.22
CA LEU A 53 -4.49 -5.96 -0.74
C LEU A 53 -5.57 -5.49 -1.71
N SER A 54 -6.60 -4.84 -1.17
CA SER A 54 -7.55 -4.08 -1.99
C SER A 54 -6.90 -2.82 -2.56
N LEU A 55 -7.49 -2.29 -3.64
CA LEU A 55 -7.07 -1.03 -4.25
C LEU A 55 -7.01 0.13 -3.24
N ASN A 56 -7.97 0.20 -2.31
CA ASN A 56 -8.00 1.24 -1.29
C ASN A 56 -6.85 1.09 -0.28
N GLN A 57 -6.54 -0.15 0.13
CA GLN A 57 -5.42 -0.42 1.03
C GLN A 57 -4.08 -0.08 0.37
N ILE A 58 -3.92 -0.33 -0.94
CA ILE A 58 -2.74 0.10 -1.70
C ILE A 58 -2.60 1.63 -1.67
N TYR A 59 -3.69 2.38 -1.89
CA TYR A 59 -3.64 3.84 -1.77
C TYR A 59 -3.22 4.29 -0.37
N ILE A 60 -3.78 3.68 0.67
CA ILE A 60 -3.45 4.03 2.06
C ILE A 60 -1.97 3.74 2.33
N TYR A 61 -1.47 2.54 2.00
CA TYR A 61 -0.07 2.17 2.16
C TYR A 61 0.85 3.20 1.52
N ILE A 62 0.64 3.50 0.22
CA ILE A 62 1.50 4.43 -0.52
C ILE A 62 1.47 5.82 0.10
N SER A 63 0.29 6.32 0.49
CA SER A 63 0.17 7.65 1.10
C SER A 63 0.80 7.75 2.49
N LEU A 64 0.81 6.64 3.25
CA LEU A 64 1.41 6.59 4.58
C LEU A 64 2.92 6.39 4.50
N ALA A 65 3.40 5.53 3.61
CA ALA A 65 4.82 5.22 3.40
C ALA A 65 5.56 6.34 2.66
N TYR A 66 4.89 6.98 1.69
CA TYR A 66 5.44 8.02 0.82
C TYR A 66 4.52 9.26 0.83
N PRO A 67 4.65 10.15 1.84
CA PRO A 67 3.81 11.34 2.01
C PRO A 67 3.72 12.28 0.78
N TYR A 68 4.66 12.19 -0.16
CA TYR A 68 4.56 12.84 -1.47
C TYR A 68 3.23 12.53 -2.19
N TYR A 69 2.75 11.29 -2.10
CA TYR A 69 1.50 10.83 -2.72
C TYR A 69 0.31 11.10 -1.80
N LYS A 70 -0.16 12.35 -1.79
CA LYS A 70 -1.32 12.78 -1.00
C LYS A 70 -2.57 11.96 -1.36
N ARG A 71 -3.28 11.49 -0.34
CA ARG A 71 -4.45 10.58 -0.44
C ARG A 71 -5.53 11.03 -1.43
N ASP A 72 -5.77 12.34 -1.51
CA ASP A 72 -6.86 12.91 -2.30
C ASP A 72 -6.42 13.35 -3.71
N ALA A 73 -5.14 13.21 -4.05
CA ALA A 73 -4.64 13.55 -5.38
C ALA A 73 -5.01 12.46 -6.41
N ALA A 74 -5.84 12.84 -7.38
CA ALA A 74 -6.40 11.90 -8.37
C ALA A 74 -5.36 11.35 -9.37
N GLY A 75 -4.30 12.11 -9.66
CA GLY A 75 -3.32 11.78 -10.71
C GLY A 75 -2.62 10.43 -10.48
N TRP A 76 -1.92 10.28 -9.37
CA TRP A 76 -1.19 9.05 -9.06
C TRP A 76 -2.14 7.85 -8.83
N ARG A 77 -3.33 8.08 -8.25
CA ARG A 77 -4.35 7.03 -8.06
C ARG A 77 -4.81 6.45 -9.40
N ASN A 78 -4.87 7.27 -10.45
CA ASN A 78 -5.15 6.79 -11.80
C ASN A 78 -4.01 5.90 -12.32
N SER A 79 -2.77 6.32 -12.13
CA SER A 79 -1.58 5.54 -12.50
C SER A 79 -1.51 4.20 -11.77
N ILE A 80 -1.93 4.13 -10.51
CA ILE A 80 -2.03 2.86 -9.75
C ILE A 80 -3.07 1.92 -10.37
N ARG A 81 -4.29 2.40 -10.66
CA ARG A 81 -5.33 1.56 -11.30
C ARG A 81 -4.88 1.05 -12.67
N HIS A 82 -4.23 1.90 -13.43
CA HIS A 82 -3.67 1.57 -14.74
C HIS A 82 -2.61 0.47 -14.63
N ASN A 83 -1.65 0.60 -13.71
CA ASN A 83 -0.61 -0.41 -13.49
C ASN A 83 -1.18 -1.75 -13.04
N LEU A 84 -2.14 -1.76 -12.11
CA LEU A 84 -2.79 -3.00 -11.68
C LEU A 84 -3.48 -3.74 -12.82
N SER A 85 -3.95 -3.03 -13.85
CA SER A 85 -4.66 -3.65 -14.98
C SER A 85 -3.76 -4.01 -16.16
N LEU A 86 -2.67 -3.28 -16.36
CA LEU A 86 -1.76 -3.50 -17.50
C LEU A 86 -0.55 -4.36 -17.18
N ASN A 87 -0.03 -4.30 -15.95
CA ASN A 87 1.16 -5.07 -15.59
C ASN A 87 0.75 -6.52 -15.29
N GLY A 88 1.28 -7.45 -16.10
CA GLY A 88 0.99 -8.88 -16.01
C GLY A 88 1.38 -9.52 -14.67
N SER A 89 2.21 -8.87 -13.86
CA SER A 89 2.60 -9.36 -12.54
C SER A 89 1.54 -9.19 -11.47
N PHE A 90 0.56 -8.29 -11.66
CA PHE A 90 -0.52 -8.10 -10.70
C PHE A 90 -1.76 -8.89 -11.10
N VAL A 91 -2.27 -9.68 -10.15
CA VAL A 91 -3.45 -10.52 -10.37
C VAL A 91 -4.61 -10.10 -9.49
N LYS A 92 -5.78 -10.04 -10.10
CA LYS A 92 -7.04 -9.77 -9.41
C LYS A 92 -7.52 -11.06 -8.73
N MET A 93 -7.62 -11.03 -7.41
CA MET A 93 -8.04 -12.17 -6.60
C MET A 93 -9.49 -11.99 -6.12
N GLN A 94 -10.24 -13.10 -6.07
CA GLN A 94 -11.55 -13.13 -5.45
C GLN A 94 -11.41 -13.11 -3.92
N ARG A 95 -12.38 -12.49 -3.24
CA ARG A 95 -12.49 -12.56 -1.79
C ARG A 95 -13.00 -13.94 -1.39
N GLU A 96 -12.49 -14.45 -0.28
CA GLU A 96 -12.99 -15.70 0.27
C GLU A 96 -14.43 -15.54 0.80
N ALA A 97 -15.19 -16.63 0.83
CA ALA A 97 -16.55 -16.61 1.34
C ALA A 97 -16.55 -16.16 2.81
N GLY A 98 -17.19 -15.03 3.11
CA GLY A 98 -17.23 -14.43 4.45
C GLY A 98 -16.21 -13.31 4.67
N GLU A 99 -15.26 -13.10 3.75
CA GLU A 99 -14.32 -11.97 3.85
C GLU A 99 -15.03 -10.65 3.51
N LYS A 100 -15.21 -9.80 4.53
CA LYS A 100 -15.85 -8.48 4.39
C LYS A 100 -14.92 -7.52 3.63
N GLY A 101 -15.50 -6.71 2.74
CA GLY A 101 -14.80 -5.59 2.12
C GLY A 101 -15.30 -5.24 0.73
N LYS A 102 -14.95 -4.05 0.26
CA LYS A 102 -15.34 -3.56 -1.07
C LYS A 102 -14.28 -3.92 -2.11
N GLY A 103 -14.74 -4.28 -3.30
CA GLY A 103 -13.89 -4.56 -4.46
C GLY A 103 -13.05 -5.83 -4.34
N SER A 104 -12.27 -6.10 -5.37
CA SER A 104 -11.36 -7.24 -5.42
C SER A 104 -10.05 -6.97 -4.68
N LEU A 105 -9.38 -8.06 -4.31
CA LEU A 105 -8.01 -8.02 -3.82
C LEU A 105 -7.05 -8.11 -5.00
N TRP A 106 -5.83 -7.64 -4.78
CA TRP A 106 -4.74 -7.67 -5.73
C TRP A 106 -3.54 -8.33 -5.07
N GLY A 107 -2.97 -9.31 -5.76
CA GLY A 107 -1.72 -9.98 -5.39
C GLY A 107 -0.69 -9.82 -6.49
N ILE A 108 0.50 -10.37 -6.23
CA ILE A 108 1.56 -10.55 -7.24
C ILE A 108 1.52 -12.02 -7.67
N LYS A 109 1.75 -12.30 -8.94
CA LYS A 109 1.93 -13.68 -9.40
C LYS A 109 3.12 -14.32 -8.70
N GLU A 110 3.00 -15.61 -8.35
CA GLU A 110 4.07 -16.35 -7.68
C GLU A 110 5.40 -16.28 -8.45
N GLU A 111 5.35 -16.43 -9.78
CA GLU A 111 6.51 -16.38 -10.69
C GLU A 111 7.22 -15.02 -10.72
N ASP A 112 6.52 -13.95 -10.36
CA ASP A 112 7.05 -12.59 -10.37
C ASP A 112 7.43 -12.10 -8.98
N LEU A 113 7.17 -12.87 -7.90
CA LEU A 113 7.43 -12.43 -6.53
C LEU A 113 8.89 -12.02 -6.32
N GLU A 114 9.84 -12.76 -6.89
CA GLU A 114 11.27 -12.48 -6.79
C GLU A 114 11.66 -11.14 -7.42
N CYS A 115 10.96 -10.73 -8.49
CA CYS A 115 11.15 -9.42 -9.14
C CYS A 115 10.75 -8.26 -8.21
N PHE A 116 9.96 -8.52 -7.17
CA PHE A 116 9.54 -7.49 -6.22
C PHE A 116 10.21 -7.59 -4.85
N GLN A 117 10.98 -8.65 -4.59
CA GLN A 117 11.70 -8.81 -3.33
C GLN A 117 13.00 -8.00 -3.31
N ASP A 118 13.46 -7.66 -2.11
CA ASP A 118 14.76 -7.00 -1.83
C ASP A 118 15.07 -5.71 -2.61
N GLY A 119 14.06 -5.07 -3.19
CA GLY A 119 14.25 -3.82 -3.94
C GLY A 119 14.53 -3.98 -5.43
N ASN A 120 14.27 -5.15 -6.02
CA ASN A 120 14.64 -5.48 -7.40
C ASN A 120 13.73 -4.85 -8.49
N PHE A 121 13.30 -3.60 -8.29
CA PHE A 121 12.23 -2.92 -9.03
C PHE A 121 12.52 -1.48 -9.44
#